data_AF-A0AAV5B1G9-F1
#
_entry.id   AF-A0AAV5B1G9-F1
#
_cell.length_a   1.000
_cell.length_b   1.000
_cell.length_c   1.000
_cell.angle_alpha   90.00
_cell.angle_beta   90.00
_cell.angle_gamma   90.00
#
_symmetry.space_group_name_H-M   'P 1'
#
loop_
_entity.id
_entity.type
_entity.pdbx_description
1 polymer ?
#
loop_
_entity_poly.entity_id
_entity_poly.type
_entity_poly.pdbx_seq_one_letter_code
_entity_poly.pdbx_strand_id
1 'polypeptide(L)'
;MENKEYQDFVDKFKPKKTTDDCYTPPAVYDVVFNYVKEKCNIEGMKVLRPFYPDGDYENEIYDDNCVVIDNPPFSIISQIIRFYLSRGIKFFLFAPHLTLFSSDQDYTAIVVGAEITYENGAKVKTSFVSNLFGDTKILGDADLHQRLKVVQEQNKACLPSYKYPDNIITVSAISQIVEKGVNIEIKKKDVSFCRGMDAQKLLKKTIFGSGFIMSNEATERMKAKRMKAKKETIYWELSDREKELVKTLG
;
A
#
# COMPACT_ATOMS: atom_id res chain seq x y z
N MET A 1 16.51 -38.35 -9.86
CA MET A 1 17.02 -37.31 -8.95
C MET A 1 17.03 -36.02 -9.75
N GLU A 2 16.04 -35.15 -9.56
CA GLU A 2 16.05 -33.84 -10.21
C GLU A 2 17.22 -33.02 -9.68
N ASN A 3 18.02 -32.48 -10.59
CA ASN A 3 19.19 -31.68 -10.25
C ASN A 3 18.71 -30.31 -9.78
N LYS A 4 18.90 -30.02 -8.48
CA LYS A 4 18.50 -28.78 -7.83
C LYS A 4 19.10 -27.54 -8.51
N GLU A 5 20.32 -27.64 -9.06
CA GLU A 5 20.96 -26.56 -9.81
C GLU A 5 20.28 -26.29 -11.16
N TYR A 6 19.71 -27.32 -11.79
CA TYR A 6 18.97 -27.17 -13.05
C TYR A 6 17.62 -26.47 -12.81
N GLN A 7 16.92 -26.83 -11.72
CA GLN A 7 15.69 -26.14 -11.33
C GLN A 7 15.95 -24.68 -10.95
N ASP A 8 17.00 -24.39 -10.17
CA ASP A 8 17.39 -23.02 -9.80
C ASP A 8 17.83 -22.18 -11.03
N PHE A 9 18.39 -22.83 -12.06
CA PHE A 9 18.72 -22.18 -13.33
C PHE A 9 17.48 -21.87 -14.16
N VAL A 10 16.54 -22.81 -14.28
CA VAL A 10 15.25 -22.63 -14.99
C VAL A 10 14.40 -21.57 -14.30
N ASP A 11 14.38 -21.54 -12.96
CA ASP A 11 13.63 -20.56 -12.18
C ASP A 11 14.11 -19.11 -12.36
N LYS A 12 15.38 -18.89 -12.76
CA LYS A 12 15.88 -17.55 -13.12
C LYS A 12 15.31 -17.02 -14.43
N PHE A 13 14.84 -17.89 -15.32
CA PHE A 13 14.22 -17.52 -16.60
C PHE A 13 12.69 -17.50 -16.54
N LYS A 14 12.09 -17.95 -15.43
CA LYS A 14 10.66 -17.71 -15.19
C LYS A 14 10.46 -16.20 -15.07
N PRO A 15 9.46 -15.62 -15.76
CA PRO A 15 9.13 -14.21 -15.61
C PRO A 15 8.98 -13.88 -14.13
N LYS A 16 9.74 -12.89 -13.64
CA LYS A 16 9.58 -12.41 -12.26
C LYS A 16 8.16 -11.88 -12.15
N LYS A 17 7.36 -12.45 -11.24
CA LYS A 17 6.05 -11.91 -10.88
C LYS A 17 6.23 -10.44 -10.53
N THR A 18 5.71 -9.58 -11.37
CA THR A 18 5.73 -8.14 -11.15
C THR A 18 4.64 -7.79 -10.15
N THR A 19 4.63 -6.55 -9.65
CA THR A 19 3.48 -6.05 -8.86
C THR A 19 2.18 -6.07 -9.65
N ASP A 20 2.24 -6.24 -10.98
CA ASP A 20 1.07 -6.35 -11.85
C ASP A 20 0.47 -7.77 -11.87
N ASP A 21 1.21 -8.80 -11.40
CA ASP A 21 0.77 -10.20 -11.30
C ASP A 21 0.21 -10.55 -9.90
N CYS A 22 -0.19 -9.54 -9.14
CA CYS A 22 -0.65 -9.69 -7.76
C CYS A 22 -2.14 -10.01 -7.69
N TYR A 23 -2.50 -11.22 -7.30
CA TYR A 23 -3.88 -11.51 -6.96
C TYR A 23 -4.30 -10.83 -5.66
N THR A 24 -5.54 -10.33 -5.67
CA THR A 24 -6.18 -9.72 -4.50
C THR A 24 -6.57 -10.83 -3.53
N PRO A 25 -6.18 -10.75 -2.24
CA PRO A 25 -6.60 -11.71 -1.24
C PRO A 25 -8.13 -11.84 -1.19
N PRO A 26 -8.70 -13.06 -1.11
CA PRO A 26 -10.16 -13.26 -1.16
C PRO A 26 -10.94 -12.38 -0.17
N ALA A 27 -10.49 -12.31 1.09
CA ALA A 27 -11.16 -11.49 2.11
C ALA A 27 -11.18 -9.98 1.78
N VAL A 28 -10.14 -9.49 1.10
CA VAL A 28 -10.08 -8.09 0.62
C VAL A 28 -11.04 -7.89 -0.54
N TYR A 29 -11.05 -8.84 -1.49
CA TYR A 29 -11.97 -8.81 -2.63
C TYR A 29 -13.43 -8.81 -2.17
N ASP A 30 -13.78 -9.66 -1.20
CA ASP A 30 -15.15 -9.76 -0.67
C ASP A 30 -15.63 -8.44 -0.04
N VAL A 31 -14.75 -7.73 0.68
CA VAL A 31 -15.08 -6.39 1.22
C VAL A 31 -15.38 -5.41 0.10
N VAL A 32 -14.52 -5.36 -0.93
CA VAL A 32 -14.70 -4.45 -2.07
C VAL A 32 -15.97 -4.81 -2.83
N PHE A 33 -16.19 -6.09 -3.09
CA PHE A 33 -17.36 -6.58 -3.79
C PHE A 33 -18.66 -6.21 -3.07
N ASN A 34 -18.74 -6.44 -1.76
CA ASN A 34 -19.90 -6.07 -0.96
C ASN A 34 -20.10 -4.55 -0.93
N TYR A 35 -19.01 -3.78 -0.80
CA TYR A 35 -19.08 -2.32 -0.89
C TYR A 35 -19.65 -1.84 -2.23
N VAL A 36 -19.20 -2.41 -3.36
CA VAL A 36 -19.73 -2.04 -4.68
C VAL A 36 -21.22 -2.39 -4.80
N LYS A 37 -21.65 -3.56 -4.29
CA LYS A 37 -23.07 -3.93 -4.24
C LYS A 37 -23.92 -2.97 -3.41
N GLU A 38 -23.40 -2.48 -2.30
CA GLU A 38 -24.11 -1.53 -1.43
C GLU A 38 -24.22 -0.13 -2.03
N LYS A 39 -23.19 0.31 -2.75
CA LYS A 39 -23.08 1.69 -3.26
C LYS A 39 -23.56 1.87 -4.69
N CYS A 40 -23.49 0.83 -5.49
CA CYS A 40 -23.78 0.87 -6.92
C CYS A 40 -24.93 -0.09 -7.24
N ASN A 41 -25.81 0.32 -8.16
CA ASN A 41 -26.87 -0.56 -8.64
C ASN A 41 -26.31 -1.60 -9.62
N ILE A 42 -25.78 -2.70 -9.09
CA ILE A 42 -25.23 -3.82 -9.85
C ILE A 42 -26.01 -5.13 -9.63
N GLU A 43 -27.24 -5.05 -9.13
CA GLU A 43 -28.07 -6.22 -8.89
C GLU A 43 -28.40 -6.94 -10.20
N GLY A 44 -28.27 -8.27 -10.19
CA GLY A 44 -28.48 -9.10 -11.38
C GLY A 44 -27.36 -9.01 -12.44
N MET A 45 -26.34 -8.19 -12.24
CA MET A 45 -25.23 -8.07 -13.17
C MET A 45 -24.22 -9.20 -13.02
N LYS A 46 -23.65 -9.65 -14.15
CA LYS A 46 -22.53 -10.60 -14.17
C LYS A 46 -21.24 -9.87 -13.80
N VAL A 47 -20.57 -10.33 -12.75
CA VAL A 47 -19.29 -9.76 -12.31
C VAL A 47 -18.17 -10.46 -13.07
N LEU A 48 -17.35 -9.67 -13.76
CA LEU A 48 -16.21 -10.14 -14.55
C LEU A 48 -14.89 -9.81 -13.85
N ARG A 49 -13.94 -10.73 -14.00
CA ARG A 49 -12.56 -10.63 -13.50
C ARG A 49 -11.57 -11.02 -14.58
N PRO A 50 -11.37 -10.16 -15.60
CA PRO A 50 -10.59 -10.51 -16.79
C PRO A 50 -9.07 -10.46 -16.56
N PHE A 51 -8.60 -10.03 -15.38
CA PHE A 51 -7.17 -9.89 -15.10
C PHE A 51 -6.65 -11.12 -14.34
N TYR A 52 -6.21 -12.09 -15.13
CA TYR A 52 -5.54 -13.30 -14.65
C TYR A 52 -4.38 -13.65 -15.62
N PRO A 53 -3.44 -14.52 -15.22
CA PRO A 53 -2.33 -14.95 -16.05
C PRO A 53 -2.82 -15.47 -17.40
N ASP A 54 -2.21 -14.98 -18.47
CA ASP A 54 -2.58 -15.26 -19.86
C ASP A 54 -4.01 -14.79 -20.24
N GLY A 55 -4.65 -14.00 -19.39
CA GLY A 55 -5.95 -13.38 -19.67
C GLY A 55 -5.83 -12.25 -20.69
N ASP A 56 -6.83 -12.16 -21.56
CA ASP A 56 -6.94 -11.13 -22.58
C ASP A 56 -8.22 -10.32 -22.36
N TYR A 57 -8.09 -9.26 -21.56
CA TYR A 57 -9.22 -8.38 -21.25
C TYR A 57 -9.79 -7.67 -22.49
N GLU A 58 -9.05 -7.60 -23.61
CA GLU A 58 -9.54 -6.94 -24.83
C GLU A 58 -10.50 -7.84 -25.62
N ASN A 59 -10.31 -9.16 -25.53
CA ASN A 59 -11.11 -10.20 -26.19
C ASN A 59 -12.15 -10.89 -25.28
N GLU A 60 -12.23 -10.50 -24.01
CA GLU A 60 -13.30 -10.91 -23.10
C GLU A 60 -14.68 -10.46 -23.61
N ILE A 61 -15.72 -11.25 -23.34
CA ILE A 61 -17.09 -10.94 -23.77
C ILE A 61 -17.79 -10.09 -22.71
N TYR A 62 -17.95 -8.81 -23.00
CA TYR A 62 -18.67 -7.83 -22.17
C TYR A 62 -20.09 -7.64 -22.71
N ASP A 63 -21.09 -8.21 -22.02
CA ASP A 63 -22.49 -7.92 -22.29
C ASP A 63 -22.98 -6.66 -21.54
N ASP A 64 -24.13 -6.11 -21.92
CA ASP A 64 -24.69 -4.88 -21.32
C ASP A 64 -24.99 -5.03 -19.81
N ASN A 65 -25.10 -6.26 -19.34
CA ASN A 65 -25.44 -6.63 -17.98
C ASN A 65 -24.23 -7.12 -17.18
N CYS A 66 -23.00 -6.76 -17.61
CA CYS A 66 -21.78 -7.10 -16.90
C CYS A 66 -21.11 -5.90 -16.23
N VAL A 67 -20.38 -6.17 -15.15
CA VAL A 67 -19.53 -5.20 -14.46
C VAL A 67 -18.18 -5.83 -14.15
N VAL A 68 -17.10 -5.10 -14.44
CA VAL A 68 -15.75 -5.53 -14.07
C VAL A 68 -15.46 -5.07 -12.65
N ILE A 69 -15.20 -6.00 -11.73
CA ILE A 69 -14.72 -5.67 -10.37
C ILE A 69 -13.47 -6.48 -10.16
N ASP A 70 -12.30 -5.87 -10.39
CA ASP A 70 -11.06 -6.63 -10.43
C ASP A 70 -9.80 -5.79 -10.24
N ASN A 71 -8.68 -6.46 -10.05
CA ASN A 71 -7.36 -5.85 -9.86
C ASN A 71 -6.55 -5.89 -11.17
N PRO A 72 -6.52 -4.80 -11.96
CA PRO A 72 -5.79 -4.77 -13.21
C PRO A 72 -4.27 -4.70 -12.98
N PRO A 73 -3.46 -5.04 -13.99
CA PRO A 73 -2.06 -4.64 -14.04
C PRO A 73 -1.96 -3.10 -13.96
N PHE A 74 -1.30 -2.60 -12.92
CA PHE A 74 -1.25 -1.16 -12.64
C PHE A 74 -0.44 -0.39 -13.66
N SER A 75 0.55 -1.02 -14.29
CA SER A 75 1.37 -0.40 -15.36
C SER A 75 0.55 0.05 -16.57
N ILE A 76 -0.56 -0.63 -16.89
CA ILE A 76 -1.41 -0.31 -18.05
C ILE A 76 -2.83 0.13 -17.66
N ILE A 77 -3.08 0.42 -16.38
CA ILE A 77 -4.42 0.79 -15.90
C ILE A 77 -5.04 1.96 -16.69
N SER A 78 -4.23 2.93 -17.12
CA SER A 78 -4.71 4.05 -17.93
C SER A 78 -5.24 3.61 -19.30
N GLN A 79 -4.63 2.61 -19.94
CA GLN A 79 -5.09 2.01 -21.19
C GLN A 79 -6.39 1.23 -20.97
N ILE A 80 -6.45 0.44 -19.90
CA ILE A 80 -7.63 -0.35 -19.52
C ILE A 80 -8.84 0.56 -19.29
N ILE A 81 -8.66 1.66 -18.55
CA ILE A 81 -9.73 2.64 -18.31
C ILE A 81 -10.22 3.24 -19.64
N ARG A 82 -9.31 3.68 -20.53
CA ARG A 82 -9.71 4.20 -21.86
C ARG A 82 -10.50 3.17 -22.65
N PHE A 83 -10.05 1.92 -22.63
CA PHE A 83 -10.71 0.82 -23.33
C PHE A 83 -12.14 0.63 -22.81
N TYR A 84 -12.31 0.52 -21.49
CA TYR A 84 -13.62 0.35 -20.87
C TYR A 84 -14.55 1.53 -21.09
N LEU A 85 -14.07 2.76 -20.92
CA LEU A 85 -14.87 3.97 -21.18
C LEU A 85 -15.32 4.04 -22.64
N SER A 86 -14.44 3.75 -23.60
CA SER A 86 -14.78 3.82 -25.04
C SER A 86 -15.84 2.80 -25.48
N ARG A 87 -16.01 1.72 -24.71
CA ARG A 87 -16.97 0.64 -24.97
C ARG A 87 -18.18 0.67 -24.03
N GLY A 88 -18.29 1.66 -23.14
CA GLY A 88 -19.37 1.72 -22.16
C GLY A 88 -19.34 0.60 -21.12
N ILE A 89 -18.19 -0.04 -20.91
CA ILE A 89 -18.05 -1.14 -19.95
C ILE A 89 -18.08 -0.56 -18.54
N LYS A 90 -18.96 -1.11 -17.70
CA LYS A 90 -19.08 -0.74 -16.28
C LYS A 90 -17.93 -1.36 -15.50
N PHE A 91 -17.22 -0.57 -14.69
CA PHE A 91 -16.09 -1.08 -13.92
C PHE A 91 -15.92 -0.45 -12.53
N PHE A 92 -15.29 -1.21 -11.64
CA PHE A 92 -14.70 -0.80 -10.38
C PHE A 92 -13.34 -1.48 -10.24
N LEU A 93 -12.26 -0.74 -10.48
CA LEU A 93 -10.91 -1.29 -10.55
C LEU A 93 -10.08 -0.87 -9.35
N PHE A 94 -9.25 -1.79 -8.87
CA PHE A 94 -8.19 -1.48 -7.92
C PHE A 94 -7.14 -0.60 -8.61
N ALA A 95 -6.59 0.35 -7.87
CA ALA A 95 -5.64 1.33 -8.41
C ALA A 95 -4.54 1.67 -7.40
N PRO A 96 -3.32 1.99 -7.89
CA PRO A 96 -2.24 2.46 -7.05
C PRO A 96 -2.56 3.85 -6.46
N HIS A 97 -2.54 3.97 -5.12
CA HIS A 97 -2.96 5.20 -4.45
C HIS A 97 -2.11 6.42 -4.82
N LEU A 98 -0.80 6.24 -4.99
CA LEU A 98 0.13 7.36 -5.22
C LEU A 98 -0.01 7.98 -6.62
N THR A 99 -0.47 7.20 -7.60
CA THR A 99 -0.62 7.63 -9.00
C THR A 99 -2.09 7.66 -9.42
N LEU A 100 -3.01 7.69 -8.46
CA LEU A 100 -4.46 7.66 -8.72
C LEU A 100 -4.91 8.82 -9.62
N PHE A 101 -4.31 10.00 -9.47
CA PHE A 101 -4.62 11.18 -10.29
C PHE A 101 -3.68 11.37 -11.49
N SER A 102 -3.04 10.30 -11.97
CA SER A 102 -2.07 10.37 -13.08
C SER A 102 -2.69 10.55 -14.47
N SER A 103 -4.01 10.35 -14.61
CA SER A 103 -4.72 10.56 -15.88
C SER A 103 -6.04 11.27 -15.66
N ASP A 104 -6.31 12.27 -16.50
CA ASP A 104 -7.60 12.98 -16.54
C ASP A 104 -8.53 12.31 -17.54
N GLN A 105 -9.16 11.21 -17.11
CA GLN A 105 -10.18 10.50 -17.88
C GLN A 105 -11.50 10.51 -17.12
N ASP A 106 -12.60 10.16 -17.79
CA ASP A 106 -13.95 10.23 -17.24
C ASP A 106 -14.27 9.04 -16.31
N TYR A 107 -13.61 9.02 -15.15
CA TYR A 107 -13.88 8.10 -14.06
C TYR A 107 -13.84 8.85 -12.72
N THR A 108 -14.47 8.24 -11.72
CA THR A 108 -14.39 8.64 -10.32
C THR A 108 -13.16 8.04 -9.67
N ALA A 109 -12.28 8.89 -9.14
CA ALA A 109 -11.15 8.47 -8.34
C ALA A 109 -11.57 8.32 -6.87
N ILE A 110 -11.56 7.09 -6.36
CA ILE A 110 -12.02 6.74 -5.01
C ILE A 110 -10.80 6.61 -4.09
N VAL A 111 -10.53 7.67 -3.34
CA VAL A 111 -9.38 7.83 -2.46
C VAL A 111 -9.63 7.11 -1.14
N VAL A 112 -8.96 5.98 -0.96
CA VAL A 112 -9.04 5.14 0.25
C VAL A 112 -7.66 5.03 0.91
N GLY A 113 -6.65 4.67 0.13
CA GLY A 113 -5.27 4.56 0.59
C GLY A 113 -5.02 3.48 1.64
N ALA A 114 -5.69 2.32 1.54
CA ALA A 114 -5.49 1.18 2.42
C ALA A 114 -4.20 0.41 2.07
N GLU A 115 -3.44 -0.07 3.06
CA GLU A 115 -2.28 -0.94 2.84
C GLU A 115 -2.73 -2.39 2.69
N ILE A 116 -2.73 -2.89 1.46
CA ILE A 116 -3.11 -4.26 1.13
C ILE A 116 -1.85 -5.09 0.92
N THR A 117 -1.80 -6.26 1.56
CA THR A 117 -0.76 -7.27 1.32
C THR A 117 -1.33 -8.25 0.30
N TYR A 118 -0.82 -8.22 -0.93
CA TYR A 118 -1.26 -9.10 -2.00
C TYR A 118 -0.68 -10.52 -1.85
N GLU A 119 -1.19 -11.47 -2.62
CA GLU A 119 -0.79 -12.89 -2.49
C GLU A 119 0.70 -13.16 -2.73
N ASN A 120 1.37 -12.31 -3.52
CA ASN A 120 2.83 -12.39 -3.70
C ASN A 120 3.64 -11.77 -2.54
N GLY A 121 2.97 -11.30 -1.47
CA GLY A 121 3.57 -10.64 -0.31
C GLY A 121 3.84 -9.15 -0.48
N ALA A 122 3.56 -8.56 -1.66
CA ALA A 122 3.73 -7.13 -1.87
C ALA A 122 2.73 -6.34 -1.01
N LYS A 123 3.23 -5.34 -0.29
CA LYS A 123 2.40 -4.38 0.43
C LYS A 123 2.23 -3.13 -0.41
N VAL A 124 1.02 -2.90 -0.91
CA VAL A 124 0.72 -1.77 -1.79
C VAL A 124 -0.37 -0.91 -1.15
N LYS A 125 -0.16 0.40 -1.19
CA LYS A 125 -1.19 1.36 -0.80
C LYS A 125 -2.18 1.48 -1.97
N THR A 126 -3.41 1.03 -1.75
CA THR A 126 -4.41 0.85 -2.80
C THR A 126 -5.60 1.78 -2.61
N SER A 127 -6.14 2.24 -3.74
CA SER A 127 -7.36 3.04 -3.89
C SER A 127 -8.13 2.46 -5.09
N PHE A 128 -9.18 3.12 -5.55
CA PHE A 128 -10.02 2.56 -6.62
C PHE A 128 -10.41 3.59 -7.66
N VAL A 129 -10.76 3.13 -8.86
CA VAL A 129 -11.32 3.94 -9.95
C VAL A 129 -12.58 3.28 -10.48
N SER A 130 -13.59 4.06 -10.82
CA SER A 130 -14.87 3.52 -11.30
C SER A 130 -15.65 4.54 -12.12
N ASN A 131 -16.42 4.08 -13.11
CA ASN A 131 -17.40 4.89 -13.84
C ASN A 131 -18.84 4.73 -13.31
N LEU A 132 -19.02 4.18 -12.10
CA LEU A 132 -20.34 3.88 -11.52
C LEU A 132 -20.92 4.99 -10.64
N PHE A 133 -20.21 6.10 -10.43
CA PHE A 133 -20.56 7.14 -9.44
C PHE A 133 -21.06 8.45 -10.08
N GLY A 134 -21.60 8.37 -11.30
CA GLY A 134 -22.18 9.51 -12.02
C GLY A 134 -21.19 10.68 -12.15
N ASP A 135 -21.66 11.89 -11.84
CA ASP A 135 -20.89 13.14 -12.00
C ASP A 135 -19.78 13.34 -10.96
N THR A 136 -19.56 12.37 -10.06
CA THR A 136 -18.53 12.49 -9.01
C THR A 136 -17.14 12.27 -9.58
N LYS A 137 -16.27 13.28 -9.61
CA LYS A 137 -14.88 13.11 -10.08
C LYS A 137 -13.94 12.50 -9.03
N ILE A 138 -14.06 12.92 -7.76
CA ILE A 138 -13.19 12.47 -6.66
C ILE A 138 -14.06 12.13 -5.46
N LEU A 139 -13.88 10.93 -4.90
CA LEU A 139 -14.58 10.44 -3.72
C LEU A 139 -13.57 10.02 -2.65
N GLY A 140 -13.52 10.70 -1.52
CA GLY A 140 -12.79 10.22 -0.34
C GLY A 140 -13.68 9.30 0.48
N ASP A 141 -13.33 8.01 0.62
CA ASP A 141 -14.17 7.03 1.31
C ASP A 141 -13.49 6.46 2.57
N ALA A 142 -13.89 7.01 3.72
CA ALA A 142 -13.39 6.59 5.03
C ALA A 142 -13.99 5.25 5.51
N ASP A 143 -15.21 4.92 5.08
CA ASP A 143 -15.89 3.68 5.47
C ASP A 143 -15.19 2.48 4.80
N LEU A 144 -14.98 2.55 3.49
CA LEU A 144 -14.22 1.54 2.75
C LEU A 144 -12.79 1.40 3.29
N HIS A 145 -12.14 2.52 3.65
CA HIS A 145 -10.84 2.47 4.32
C HIS A 145 -10.88 1.64 5.61
N GLN A 146 -11.86 1.91 6.47
CA GLN A 146 -11.98 1.23 7.75
C GLN A 146 -12.32 -0.26 7.58
N ARG A 147 -13.22 -0.62 6.65
CA ARG A 147 -13.56 -2.02 6.34
C ARG A 147 -12.32 -2.81 5.88
N LEU A 148 -11.54 -2.25 4.97
CA LEU A 148 -10.30 -2.86 4.48
C LEU A 148 -9.24 -2.97 5.59
N LYS A 149 -9.11 -1.95 6.43
CA LYS A 149 -8.18 -1.97 7.56
C LYS A 149 -8.50 -3.10 8.55
N VAL A 150 -9.79 -3.29 8.89
CA VAL A 150 -10.22 -4.37 9.80
C VAL A 150 -9.86 -5.74 9.24
N VAL A 151 -10.14 -6.00 7.97
CA VAL A 151 -9.79 -7.28 7.33
C VAL A 151 -8.28 -7.51 7.31
N GLN A 152 -7.50 -6.46 7.05
CA GLN A 152 -6.04 -6.54 7.07
C GLN A 152 -5.47 -6.77 8.47
N GLU A 153 -6.12 -6.27 9.53
CA GLU A 153 -5.74 -6.49 10.92
C GLU A 153 -6.10 -7.90 11.41
N GLN A 154 -7.25 -8.43 11.01
CA GLN A 154 -7.64 -9.82 11.31
C GLN A 154 -6.67 -10.84 10.72
N ASN A 155 -6.08 -10.53 9.57
CA ASN A 155 -5.08 -11.38 8.90
C ASN A 155 -3.65 -11.19 9.46
N LYS A 156 -3.41 -10.22 10.35
CA LYS A 156 -2.10 -10.07 11.00
C LYS A 156 -2.00 -11.02 12.18
N ALA A 157 -0.95 -11.84 12.19
CA ALA A 157 -0.54 -12.54 13.40
C ALA A 157 -0.35 -11.49 14.52
N CYS A 158 -1.08 -11.68 15.62
CA CYS A 158 -1.00 -10.79 16.78
C CYS A 158 0.35 -11.01 17.47
N LEU A 159 1.39 -10.32 16.98
CA LEU A 159 2.68 -10.29 17.63
C LEU A 159 2.68 -9.11 18.62
N PRO A 160 3.05 -9.34 19.88
CA PRO A 160 3.17 -8.26 20.85
C PRO A 160 4.18 -7.22 20.39
N SER A 161 3.77 -5.95 20.40
CA SER A 161 4.67 -4.82 20.20
C SER A 161 5.35 -4.48 21.51
N TYR A 162 6.69 -4.48 21.52
CA TYR A 162 7.48 -4.11 22.69
C TYR A 162 8.05 -2.70 22.52
N LYS A 163 7.76 -1.82 23.47
CA LYS A 163 8.47 -0.54 23.63
C LYS A 163 9.57 -0.71 24.67
N TYR A 164 10.79 -0.37 24.29
CA TYR A 164 11.94 -0.39 25.19
C TYR A 164 12.19 1.02 25.75
N PRO A 165 12.83 1.14 26.94
CA PRO A 165 13.31 2.43 27.44
C PRO A 165 14.28 3.08 26.44
N ASP A 166 14.39 4.42 26.47
CA ASP A 166 15.26 5.17 25.54
C ASP A 166 16.74 4.76 25.61
N ASN A 167 17.18 4.24 26.76
CA ASN A 167 18.52 3.70 26.95
C ASN A 167 18.76 2.39 26.20
N ILE A 168 17.73 1.71 25.69
CA ILE A 168 17.89 0.52 24.86
C ILE A 168 17.84 0.93 23.39
N ILE A 169 18.94 0.71 22.69
CA ILE A 169 19.04 0.98 21.26
C ILE A 169 19.06 -0.33 20.47
N THR A 170 18.15 -0.43 19.51
CA THR A 170 18.04 -1.53 18.56
C THR A 170 18.41 -1.06 17.16
N VAL A 171 18.71 -2.00 16.27
CA VAL A 171 18.96 -1.69 14.86
C VAL A 171 17.77 -0.95 14.24
N SER A 172 16.53 -1.41 14.51
CA SER A 172 15.31 -0.75 14.01
C SER A 172 15.17 0.70 14.49
N ALA A 173 15.54 0.99 15.74
CA ALA A 173 15.50 2.34 16.28
C ALA A 173 16.58 3.26 15.66
N ILE A 174 17.71 2.72 15.21
CA ILE A 174 18.72 3.46 14.43
C ILE A 174 18.25 3.66 12.98
N SER A 175 17.71 2.63 12.33
CA SER A 175 17.16 2.74 10.97
C SER A 175 16.12 3.85 10.86
N GLN A 176 15.20 3.95 11.82
CA GLN A 176 14.21 5.04 11.87
C GLN A 176 14.81 6.44 12.00
N ILE A 177 16.01 6.58 12.59
CA ILE A 177 16.72 7.86 12.67
C ILE A 177 17.37 8.17 11.32
N VAL A 178 18.03 7.18 10.73
CA VAL A 178 18.72 7.30 9.43
C VAL A 178 17.73 7.59 8.30
N GLU A 179 16.57 6.92 8.28
CA GLU A 179 15.48 7.15 7.32
C GLU A 179 14.91 8.58 7.39
N LYS A 180 15.05 9.25 8.53
CA LYS A 180 14.69 10.66 8.72
C LYS A 180 15.82 11.62 8.30
N GLY A 181 16.89 11.11 7.71
CA GLY A 181 18.05 11.89 7.25
C GLY A 181 18.97 12.35 8.37
N VAL A 182 18.89 11.75 9.57
CA VAL A 182 19.70 12.16 10.72
C VAL A 182 20.90 11.25 10.88
N ASN A 183 22.11 11.82 10.80
CA ASN A 183 23.34 11.10 11.08
C ASN A 183 23.55 10.92 12.59
N ILE A 184 23.72 9.67 13.00
CA ILE A 184 23.97 9.29 14.38
C ILE A 184 25.29 8.53 14.51
N GLU A 185 26.05 8.88 15.55
CA GLU A 185 27.28 8.23 15.93
C GLU A 185 27.22 8.04 17.45
N ILE A 186 27.52 6.82 17.91
CA ILE A 186 27.53 6.46 19.33
C ILE A 186 28.89 5.82 19.62
N LYS A 187 29.61 6.33 20.61
CA LYS A 187 30.96 5.85 20.93
C LYS A 187 30.89 4.51 21.65
N LYS A 188 31.86 3.63 21.41
CA LYS A 188 31.96 2.30 22.06
C LYS A 188 31.90 2.38 23.59
N LYS A 189 32.50 3.41 24.19
CA LYS A 189 32.49 3.65 25.64
C LYS A 189 31.11 3.98 26.24
N ASP A 190 30.17 4.40 25.39
CA ASP A 190 28.84 4.86 25.81
C ASP A 190 27.79 3.74 25.71
N VAL A 191 28.19 2.53 25.31
CA VAL A 191 27.29 1.40 25.07
C VAL A 191 27.79 0.10 25.67
N SER A 192 26.85 -0.75 26.09
CA SER A 192 27.12 -2.13 26.48
C SER A 192 26.15 -3.08 25.79
N PHE A 193 26.64 -4.21 25.29
CA PHE A 193 25.83 -5.16 24.54
C PHE A 193 24.73 -5.78 25.41
N CYS A 194 23.51 -5.87 24.87
CA CYS A 194 22.34 -6.37 25.56
C CYS A 194 21.53 -7.31 24.65
N ARG A 195 21.52 -8.61 24.97
CA ARG A 195 20.65 -9.60 24.29
C ARG A 195 19.19 -9.49 24.73
N GLY A 196 18.95 -9.06 25.96
CA GLY A 196 17.63 -9.00 26.56
C GLY A 196 17.70 -8.32 27.92
N MET A 197 16.64 -7.60 28.28
CA MET A 197 16.52 -6.98 29.59
C MET A 197 16.23 -8.04 30.65
N ASP A 198 16.64 -7.81 31.90
CA ASP A 198 16.32 -8.72 33.00
C ASP A 198 14.80 -8.90 33.18
N ALA A 199 14.01 -7.84 32.97
CA ALA A 199 12.56 -7.90 32.96
C ALA A 199 11.99 -8.88 31.90
N GLN A 200 12.70 -9.11 30.79
CA GLN A 200 12.29 -10.05 29.74
C GLN A 200 12.64 -11.51 30.09
N LYS A 201 13.59 -11.74 31.00
CA LYS A 201 13.98 -13.11 31.41
C LYS A 201 12.82 -13.85 32.07
N LEU A 202 12.02 -13.15 32.88
CA LEU A 202 10.80 -13.69 33.50
C LEU A 202 9.80 -14.22 32.46
N LEU A 203 9.76 -13.60 31.29
CA LEU A 203 8.89 -13.98 30.17
C LEU A 203 9.59 -14.92 29.17
N LYS A 204 10.83 -15.34 29.43
CA LYS A 204 11.70 -16.09 28.50
C LYS A 204 11.79 -15.41 27.12
N LYS A 205 11.81 -14.08 27.09
CA LYS A 205 11.94 -13.25 25.89
C LYS A 205 13.32 -12.58 25.83
N THR A 206 13.68 -12.14 24.63
CA THR A 206 14.90 -11.37 24.34
C THR A 206 14.56 -10.15 23.50
N ILE A 207 15.50 -9.23 23.34
CA ILE A 207 15.38 -8.14 22.36
C ILE A 207 15.52 -8.78 20.98
N PHE A 208 14.53 -8.57 20.11
CA PHE A 208 14.59 -9.06 18.73
C PHE A 208 15.78 -8.45 18.00
N GLY A 209 16.71 -9.30 17.54
CA GLY A 209 17.97 -8.87 16.92
C GLY A 209 19.04 -8.38 17.90
N SER A 210 18.81 -8.48 19.21
CA SER A 210 19.64 -7.86 20.27
C SER A 210 19.74 -6.33 20.17
N GLY A 211 20.46 -5.71 21.10
CA GLY A 211 20.70 -4.27 21.10
C GLY A 211 21.85 -3.87 22.02
N PHE A 212 21.88 -2.59 22.36
CA PHE A 212 22.83 -2.05 23.34
C PHE A 212 22.09 -1.24 24.41
N ILE A 213 22.60 -1.29 25.64
CA ILE A 213 22.27 -0.32 26.69
C ILE A 213 23.19 0.89 26.50
N MET A 214 22.61 2.08 26.42
CA MET A 214 23.29 3.36 26.28
C MET A 214 23.37 4.10 27.62
N SER A 215 24.47 4.83 27.81
CA SER A 215 24.59 5.79 28.90
C SER A 215 23.50 6.88 28.80
N ASN A 216 23.14 7.49 29.94
CA ASN A 216 22.16 8.58 29.98
C ASN A 216 22.62 9.75 29.10
N GLU A 217 23.91 10.09 29.14
CA GLU A 217 24.50 11.16 28.35
C GLU A 217 24.35 10.90 26.84
N ALA A 218 24.60 9.66 26.39
CA ALA A 218 24.43 9.30 24.98
C ALA A 218 22.95 9.27 24.56
N THR A 219 22.06 8.88 25.47
CA THR A 219 20.62 8.86 25.25
C THR A 219 20.07 10.26 25.01
N GLU A 220 20.46 11.23 25.84
CA GLU A 220 20.04 12.63 25.68
C GLU A 220 20.61 13.27 24.40
N ARG A 221 21.88 12.98 24.05
CA ARG A 221 22.45 13.40 22.74
C ARG A 221 21.62 12.88 21.56
N MET A 222 21.13 11.64 21.64
CA MET A 222 20.34 11.01 20.59
C MET A 222 18.94 11.64 20.49
N LYS A 223 18.28 11.92 21.61
CA LYS A 223 16.99 12.63 21.65
C LYS A 223 17.08 14.02 21.03
N ALA A 224 18.11 14.79 21.39
CA ALA A 224 18.33 16.13 20.85
C ALA A 224 18.52 16.13 19.32
N LYS A 225 19.20 15.13 18.77
CA LYS A 225 19.35 14.96 17.31
C LYS A 225 18.04 14.62 16.62
N ARG A 226 17.20 13.77 17.21
CA ARG A 226 15.89 13.38 16.65
C ARG A 226 14.94 14.57 16.49
N MET A 227 14.97 15.53 17.41
CA MET A 227 14.09 16.70 17.38
C MET A 227 14.44 17.73 16.30
N LYS A 228 15.66 17.69 15.74
CA LYS A 228 16.14 18.69 14.77
C LYS A 228 15.82 18.36 13.31
N ALA A 229 15.21 17.20 13.03
CA ALA A 229 14.83 16.81 11.69
C ALA A 229 13.52 17.51 11.26
N LYS A 230 13.63 18.69 10.64
CA LYS A 230 12.51 19.31 9.90
C LYS A 230 12.65 18.97 8.43
N LYS A 231 11.53 18.55 7.80
CA LYS A 231 11.44 18.46 6.34
C LYS A 231 11.30 19.87 5.78
N GLU A 232 12.16 20.24 4.84
CA GLU A 232 11.93 21.44 4.03
C GLU A 232 10.66 21.23 3.21
N THR A 233 9.72 22.17 3.34
CA THR A 233 8.45 22.17 2.62
C THR A 233 8.53 23.28 1.59
N ILE A 234 8.49 22.91 0.31
CA ILE A 234 8.39 23.85 -0.79
C ILE A 234 6.91 24.17 -0.97
N TYR A 235 6.56 25.46 -0.97
CA TYR A 235 5.21 25.93 -1.26
C TYR A 235 5.12 26.30 -2.74
N TRP A 236 4.01 25.94 -3.37
CA TRP A 236 3.70 26.25 -4.76
C TRP A 236 2.51 27.20 -4.82
N GLU A 237 2.55 28.18 -5.72
CA GLU A 237 1.47 29.13 -5.95
C GLU A 237 0.78 28.85 -7.28
N LEU A 238 -0.53 29.10 -7.35
CA LEU A 238 -1.29 29.02 -8.60
C LEU A 238 -0.85 30.13 -9.56
N SER A 239 -0.65 29.78 -10.83
CA SER A 239 -0.47 30.74 -11.91
C SER A 239 -1.76 31.51 -12.19
N ASP A 240 -1.65 32.66 -12.87
CA ASP A 240 -2.83 33.47 -13.21
C ASP A 240 -3.82 32.72 -14.12
N ARG A 241 -3.31 31.86 -15.01
CA ARG A 241 -4.14 30.95 -15.82
C ARG A 241 -4.95 29.98 -14.95
N GLU A 242 -4.33 29.40 -13.93
CA GLU A 242 -5.00 28.45 -13.02
C GLU A 242 -5.99 29.17 -12.09
N LYS A 243 -5.69 30.40 -11.65
CA LYS A 243 -6.65 31.22 -10.91
C LYS A 243 -7.88 31.57 -11.76
N GLU A 244 -7.72 31.82 -13.05
CA GLU A 244 -8.85 32.07 -13.94
C GLU A 244 -9.68 30.80 -14.15
N LEU A 245 -9.03 29.65 -14.32
CA LEU A 245 -9.72 28.35 -14.37
C LEU A 245 -10.59 28.15 -13.13
N VAL A 246 -10.07 28.42 -11.92
CA VAL A 246 -10.84 28.33 -10.67
C VAL A 246 -12.12 29.17 -10.70
N LYS A 247 -12.11 30.36 -11.33
CA LYS A 247 -13.31 31.21 -11.44
C LYS A 247 -14.38 30.64 -12.37
N THR A 248 -13.98 29.81 -13.34
CA THR A 248 -14.90 29.18 -14.30
C THR A 248 -15.55 27.90 -13.78
N LEU A 249 -15.07 27.36 -12.65
CA LEU A 249 -15.60 26.16 -12.02
C LEU A 249 -16.73 26.53 -11.04
N GLY A 250 -17.96 26.06 -11.28
CA GLY A 250 -19.15 26.30 -10.44
C GLY A 250 -20.37 26.72 -11.25
#